data_AF-A0A3D0DPE2-F1
#
_entry.id   AF-A0A3D0DPE2-F1
#
_cell.length_a   1.000
_cell.length_b   1.000
_cell.length_c   1.000
_cell.angle_alpha   90.00
_cell.angle_beta   90.00
_cell.angle_gamma   90.00
#
_symmetry.space_group_name_H-M   'P 1'
#
loop_
_entity.id
_entity.type
_entity.pdbx_description
1 polymer ?
#
loop_
_entity_poly.entity_id
_entity_poly.type
_entity_poly.pdbx_seq_one_letter_code
_entity_poly.pdbx_strand_id
1 'polypeptide(L)'
;MKKKMIAKMIAIFLVAIIVFTSVTDVEAKTKKIKISSSTLEKGKQFTLVNMPYNGTKSIIKKFKGKKLKISTVQNFAYTPDGKYLFTTSECRTGSTKHTMLCLCKVPDEVDKDAKAECLDAMVLEKYGHGEAIDITQPDESVEEYNLWVATTPYKNKYGKDIARITMSVKDGELAIKKTVKITGFDKANVKNGKPAKFDAGYPLRRLNVAIDEANNQIVFRVQFKSGVNYVAYNFKKINKAIDKVKDKKSYNIQKAAKLQTANLRTNLVPFNSFQSFAVYNNMLYVCGGHFKKGAEIYAIKLKTYKEGKAKLDQKYDMSDVSKVIVIDTKLTIKPEDSEKALTFDKKKLEVEGMKLRKNSRGKLDIFVYFMINGKYTNIKGNKNMGFQNASTAIYKFEVKP
;
A
#
# COMPACT_ATOMS: atom_id res chain seq x y z
N MET A 1 -31.42 57.57 33.87
CA MET A 1 -31.53 56.14 33.48
C MET A 1 -31.08 55.83 32.05
N LYS A 2 -31.45 56.61 31.01
CA LYS A 2 -31.13 56.31 29.60
C LYS A 2 -29.63 56.19 29.24
N LYS A 3 -28.74 57.03 29.81
CA LYS A 3 -27.29 56.99 29.49
C LYS A 3 -26.55 55.72 29.97
N LYS A 4 -26.93 55.15 31.12
CA LYS A 4 -26.33 53.90 31.63
C LYS A 4 -26.76 52.66 30.83
N MET A 5 -27.93 52.71 30.19
CA MET A 5 -28.47 51.61 29.38
C MET A 5 -27.79 51.56 28.00
N ILE A 6 -27.54 52.73 27.40
CA ILE A 6 -26.82 52.86 26.12
C ILE A 6 -25.36 52.41 26.27
N ALA A 7 -24.68 52.77 27.36
CA ALA A 7 -23.32 52.32 27.63
C ALA A 7 -23.22 50.79 27.80
N LYS A 8 -24.20 50.16 28.45
CA LYS A 8 -24.27 48.69 28.57
C LYS A 8 -24.55 48.01 27.23
N MET A 9 -25.43 48.57 26.39
CA MET A 9 -25.68 48.04 25.04
C MET A 9 -24.44 48.15 24.14
N ILE A 10 -23.71 49.27 24.18
CA ILE A 10 -22.48 49.45 23.40
C ILE A 10 -21.38 48.49 23.87
N ALA A 11 -21.25 48.26 25.18
CA ALA A 11 -20.31 47.27 25.72
C ALA A 11 -20.66 45.84 25.31
N ILE A 12 -21.95 45.47 25.30
CA ILE A 12 -22.41 44.16 24.82
C ILE A 12 -22.19 44.01 23.31
N PHE A 13 -22.40 45.08 22.53
CA PHE A 13 -22.16 45.07 21.08
C PHE A 13 -20.66 45.00 20.74
N LEU A 14 -19.79 45.65 21.52
CA LEU A 14 -18.33 45.55 21.37
C LEU A 14 -17.78 44.18 21.79
N VAL A 15 -18.32 43.58 22.85
CA VAL A 15 -17.97 42.20 23.23
C VAL A 15 -18.49 41.20 22.20
N ALA A 16 -19.67 41.42 21.62
CA ALA A 16 -20.17 40.59 20.51
C ALA A 16 -19.33 40.76 19.24
N ILE A 17 -18.87 41.98 18.91
CA ILE A 17 -17.96 42.20 17.79
C ILE A 17 -16.60 41.53 18.05
N ILE A 18 -16.06 41.58 19.26
CA ILE A 18 -14.81 40.88 19.60
C ILE A 18 -14.98 39.35 19.54
N VAL A 19 -16.16 38.81 19.91
CA VAL A 19 -16.48 37.38 19.76
C VAL A 19 -16.71 36.98 18.29
N PHE A 20 -17.11 37.92 17.41
CA PHE A 20 -17.27 37.67 15.97
C PHE A 20 -16.03 38.01 15.12
N THR A 21 -15.08 38.82 15.61
CA THR A 21 -13.81 39.13 14.92
C THR A 21 -12.61 38.37 15.48
N SER A 22 -12.80 37.53 16.50
CA SER A 22 -11.82 36.54 16.93
C SER A 22 -12.19 35.10 16.53
N VAL A 23 -13.09 34.93 15.56
CA VAL A 23 -13.00 33.77 14.67
C VAL A 23 -11.83 34.03 13.73
N THR A 24 -10.62 34.09 14.28
CA THR A 24 -9.46 33.69 13.50
C THR A 24 -9.79 32.31 13.02
N ASP A 25 -9.97 32.16 11.72
CA ASP A 25 -10.08 30.89 11.04
C ASP A 25 -9.10 29.91 11.68
N VAL A 26 -9.62 29.04 12.55
CA VAL A 26 -8.93 27.80 12.92
C VAL A 26 -9.18 26.86 11.73
N GLU A 27 -8.78 27.30 10.54
CA GLU A 27 -8.57 26.42 9.41
C GLU A 27 -7.48 25.45 9.87
N ALA A 28 -7.88 24.22 10.15
CA ALA A 28 -6.96 23.14 10.43
C ALA A 28 -6.04 22.94 9.20
N LYS A 29 -4.86 23.59 9.24
CA LYS A 29 -3.46 23.14 9.08
C LYS A 29 -3.11 21.94 8.15
N THR A 30 -4.02 21.37 7.37
CA THR A 30 -3.70 20.25 6.47
C THR A 30 -3.01 20.78 5.22
N LYS A 31 -1.69 20.60 5.15
CA LYS A 31 -0.90 21.01 3.98
C LYS A 31 -1.22 20.12 2.78
N LYS A 32 -1.82 20.70 1.73
CA LYS A 32 -2.01 20.03 0.44
C LYS A 32 -0.75 20.21 -0.43
N ILE A 33 -0.23 19.10 -0.94
CA ILE A 33 0.89 19.06 -1.88
C ILE A 33 0.35 18.45 -3.17
N LYS A 34 0.30 19.23 -4.25
CA LYS A 34 -0.05 18.71 -5.57
C LYS A 34 1.21 18.35 -6.33
N ILE A 35 1.30 17.12 -6.81
CA ILE A 35 2.33 16.64 -7.72
C ILE A 35 1.69 16.54 -9.10
N SER A 36 2.08 17.43 -10.01
CA SER A 36 1.56 17.41 -11.37
C SER A 36 2.27 16.35 -12.19
N SER A 37 1.57 15.87 -13.20
CA SER A 37 2.04 14.87 -14.16
C SER A 37 3.08 15.36 -15.14
N SER A 38 3.24 16.67 -15.27
CA SER A 38 4.42 17.25 -15.93
C SER A 38 5.72 16.86 -15.21
N THR A 39 5.63 16.40 -13.96
CA THR A 39 6.74 15.84 -13.16
C THR A 39 6.87 14.31 -13.29
N LEU A 40 6.00 13.64 -14.08
CA LEU A 40 6.25 12.28 -14.58
C LEU A 40 7.24 12.40 -15.75
N GLU A 41 8.48 12.77 -15.43
CA GLU A 41 9.53 12.91 -16.44
C GLU A 41 9.89 11.52 -17.00
N LYS A 42 10.05 11.44 -18.33
CA LYS A 42 10.75 10.31 -18.99
C LYS A 42 12.06 10.07 -18.22
N GLY A 43 12.32 8.83 -17.77
CA GLY A 43 13.48 8.53 -16.89
C GLY A 43 13.16 8.45 -15.38
N LYS A 44 11.90 8.57 -14.96
CA LYS A 44 11.48 8.34 -13.55
C LYS A 44 10.46 7.22 -13.38
N GLN A 45 10.32 6.40 -14.41
CA GLN A 45 9.38 5.29 -14.48
C GLN A 45 10.05 4.09 -15.15
N PHE A 46 9.57 2.89 -14.85
CA PHE A 46 9.85 1.73 -15.66
C PHE A 46 8.56 0.95 -15.88
N THR A 47 8.51 0.17 -16.96
CA THR A 47 7.36 -0.68 -17.30
C THR A 47 7.61 -2.12 -16.91
N LEU A 48 6.56 -2.85 -16.55
CA LEU A 48 6.66 -4.29 -16.31
C LEU A 48 6.51 -5.07 -17.63
N VAL A 49 7.44 -5.99 -17.90
CA VAL A 49 7.42 -6.85 -19.09
C VAL A 49 7.46 -8.32 -18.72
N ASN A 50 7.05 -9.20 -19.65
CA ASN A 50 6.94 -10.65 -19.45
C ASN A 50 6.00 -11.08 -18.31
N MET A 51 5.08 -10.20 -17.89
CA MET A 51 4.16 -10.48 -16.81
C MET A 51 3.11 -11.57 -17.16
N PRO A 52 2.76 -12.47 -16.21
CA PRO A 52 1.80 -13.55 -16.43
C PRO A 52 0.40 -13.12 -16.88
N TYR A 53 -0.05 -11.92 -16.52
CA TYR A 53 -1.37 -11.40 -16.93
C TYR A 53 -1.44 -10.95 -18.40
N ASN A 54 -0.30 -10.85 -19.11
CA ASN A 54 -0.24 -10.40 -20.51
C ASN A 54 -0.41 -11.53 -21.55
N GLY A 55 -0.85 -12.72 -21.13
CA GLY A 55 -1.44 -13.76 -21.97
C GLY A 55 -0.45 -14.57 -22.81
N THR A 56 0.14 -13.97 -23.84
CA THR A 56 0.95 -14.71 -24.85
C THR A 56 2.28 -15.19 -24.28
N LYS A 57 2.95 -14.35 -23.49
CA LYS A 57 4.25 -14.63 -22.85
C LYS A 57 4.15 -15.04 -21.38
N SER A 58 2.98 -15.48 -20.91
CA SER A 58 2.86 -15.88 -19.49
C SER A 58 3.74 -17.08 -19.19
N ILE A 59 4.69 -16.92 -18.27
CA ILE A 59 5.55 -17.99 -17.74
C ILE A 59 4.76 -19.06 -16.96
N ILE A 60 3.54 -18.74 -16.50
CA ILE A 60 2.66 -19.68 -15.81
C ILE A 60 1.21 -19.59 -16.34
N LYS A 61 0.74 -20.68 -16.97
CA LYS A 61 -0.60 -20.74 -17.60
C LYS A 61 -1.58 -21.68 -16.89
N LYS A 62 -1.06 -22.61 -16.08
CA LYS A 62 -1.86 -23.60 -15.33
C LYS A 62 -1.37 -23.70 -13.89
N PHE A 63 -2.26 -24.08 -12.99
CA PHE A 63 -1.96 -24.44 -11.61
C PHE A 63 -2.68 -25.74 -11.27
N LYS A 64 -1.94 -26.75 -10.82
CA LYS A 64 -2.47 -28.11 -10.55
C LYS A 64 -3.33 -28.65 -11.70
N GLY A 65 -2.81 -28.53 -12.93
CA GLY A 65 -3.48 -28.97 -14.16
C GLY A 65 -4.63 -28.07 -14.67
N LYS A 66 -5.10 -27.10 -13.88
CA LYS A 66 -6.23 -26.22 -14.24
C LYS A 66 -5.75 -24.91 -14.85
N LYS A 67 -6.46 -24.40 -15.87
CA LYS A 67 -6.20 -23.10 -16.49
C LYS A 67 -6.29 -21.98 -15.43
N LEU A 68 -5.26 -21.14 -15.37
CA LEU A 68 -5.26 -19.95 -14.53
C LEU A 68 -5.93 -18.79 -15.25
N LYS A 69 -6.80 -18.07 -14.53
CA LYS A 69 -7.23 -16.72 -14.90
C LYS A 69 -6.47 -15.75 -14.02
N ILE A 70 -5.65 -14.88 -14.61
CA ILE A 70 -4.76 -13.98 -13.88
C ILE A 70 -5.26 -12.55 -14.11
N SER A 71 -5.46 -11.80 -13.02
CA SER A 71 -5.85 -10.40 -13.02
C SER A 71 -4.62 -9.48 -13.07
N THR A 72 -4.85 -8.17 -13.13
CA THR A 72 -3.81 -7.15 -12.98
C THR A 72 -3.09 -7.25 -11.65
N VAL A 73 -1.89 -6.67 -11.56
CA VAL A 73 -1.23 -6.37 -10.28
C VAL A 73 -2.19 -5.62 -9.37
N GLN A 74 -2.18 -5.99 -8.09
CA GLN A 74 -2.94 -5.42 -6.99
C GLN A 74 -2.04 -4.69 -5.98
N ASN A 75 -0.77 -5.11 -5.87
CA ASN A 75 0.23 -4.44 -5.05
C ASN A 75 1.66 -4.85 -5.46
N PHE A 76 2.67 -4.15 -4.95
CA PHE A 76 4.08 -4.44 -5.19
C PHE A 76 4.96 -4.09 -3.98
N ALA A 77 6.18 -4.64 -3.93
CA ALA A 77 7.21 -4.32 -2.95
C ALA A 77 8.61 -4.46 -3.57
N TYR A 78 9.51 -3.52 -3.27
CA TYR A 78 10.92 -3.59 -3.69
C TYR A 78 11.73 -4.33 -2.65
N THR A 79 12.67 -5.18 -3.07
CA THR A 79 13.70 -5.67 -2.16
C THR A 79 14.48 -4.49 -1.56
N PRO A 80 14.97 -4.58 -0.32
CA PRO A 80 15.72 -3.49 0.31
C PRO A 80 16.95 -3.03 -0.49
N ASP A 81 17.67 -3.98 -1.08
CA ASP A 81 18.78 -3.73 -2.01
C ASP A 81 18.34 -3.06 -3.33
N GLY A 82 17.05 -3.10 -3.65
CA GLY A 82 16.46 -2.54 -4.86
C GLY A 82 16.70 -3.34 -6.14
N LYS A 83 17.33 -4.51 -6.07
CA LYS A 83 17.61 -5.37 -7.23
C LYS A 83 16.33 -5.94 -7.85
N TYR A 84 15.33 -6.20 -7.01
CA TYR A 84 14.11 -6.86 -7.43
C TYR A 84 12.84 -6.13 -6.98
N LEU A 85 11.78 -6.41 -7.71
CA LEU A 85 10.42 -5.99 -7.44
C LEU A 85 9.53 -7.22 -7.39
N PHE A 86 8.85 -7.40 -6.27
CA PHE A 86 7.79 -8.39 -6.15
C PHE A 86 6.44 -7.74 -6.44
N THR A 87 5.61 -8.41 -7.22
CA THR A 87 4.22 -7.99 -7.46
C THR A 87 3.25 -9.08 -7.07
N THR A 88 2.08 -8.68 -6.57
CA THR A 88 0.96 -9.58 -6.29
C THR A 88 -0.19 -9.29 -7.24
N SER A 89 -0.77 -10.32 -7.82
CA SER A 89 -2.02 -10.24 -8.60
C SER A 89 -3.02 -11.25 -8.06
N GLU A 90 -4.31 -10.96 -8.20
CA GLU A 90 -5.32 -11.99 -8.02
C GLU A 90 -5.20 -13.01 -9.18
N CYS A 91 -5.26 -14.31 -8.88
CA CYS A 91 -5.46 -15.33 -9.89
C CYS A 91 -6.47 -16.39 -9.43
N ARG A 92 -7.03 -17.15 -10.37
CA ARG A 92 -8.12 -18.10 -10.08
C ARG A 92 -7.95 -19.42 -10.81
N THR A 93 -8.30 -20.49 -10.11
CA THR A 93 -8.67 -21.78 -10.72
C THR A 93 -10.14 -22.05 -10.42
N GLY A 94 -10.98 -22.03 -11.46
CA GLY A 94 -12.44 -22.04 -11.29
C GLY A 94 -12.92 -20.85 -10.45
N SER A 95 -13.63 -21.13 -9.35
CA SER A 95 -14.11 -20.13 -8.39
C SER A 95 -13.11 -19.80 -7.28
N THR A 96 -12.05 -20.60 -7.10
CA THR A 96 -11.10 -20.41 -6.00
C THR A 96 -10.11 -19.30 -6.33
N LYS A 97 -9.93 -18.34 -5.41
CA LYS A 97 -8.93 -17.30 -5.54
C LYS A 97 -7.59 -17.70 -4.92
N HIS A 98 -6.53 -17.39 -5.63
CA HIS A 98 -5.14 -17.53 -5.22
C HIS A 98 -4.44 -16.19 -5.50
N THR A 99 -3.23 -16.04 -4.99
CA THR A 99 -2.39 -14.88 -5.31
C THR A 99 -1.27 -15.34 -6.24
N MET A 100 -1.12 -14.66 -7.38
CA MET A 100 0.07 -14.78 -8.22
C MET A 100 1.15 -13.88 -7.64
N LEU A 101 2.29 -14.44 -7.31
CA LEU A 101 3.49 -13.71 -6.92
C LEU A 101 4.46 -13.72 -8.10
N CYS A 102 4.93 -12.55 -8.52
CA CYS A 102 5.94 -12.43 -9.58
C CYS A 102 7.19 -11.76 -9.02
N LEU A 103 8.36 -12.26 -9.40
CA LEU A 103 9.66 -11.64 -9.21
C LEU A 103 10.06 -10.93 -10.50
N CYS A 104 10.32 -9.62 -10.41
CA CYS A 104 10.82 -8.84 -11.52
C CYS A 104 12.20 -8.28 -11.19
N LYS A 105 13.15 -8.33 -12.14
CA LYS A 105 14.41 -7.60 -12.04
C LYS A 105 14.14 -6.12 -12.23
N VAL A 106 14.60 -5.28 -11.31
CA VAL A 106 14.56 -3.82 -11.46
C VAL A 106 15.71 -3.42 -12.38
N PRO A 107 15.50 -2.52 -13.35
CA PRO A 107 16.59 -2.05 -14.21
C PRO A 107 17.61 -1.25 -13.39
N ASP A 108 18.90 -1.44 -13.69
CA ASP A 108 20.01 -0.75 -13.00
C ASP A 108 19.92 0.77 -13.19
N GLU A 109 19.49 1.20 -14.38
CA GLU A 109 19.22 2.60 -14.71
C GLU A 109 17.75 2.81 -15.10
N VAL A 110 17.15 3.86 -14.56
CA VAL A 110 15.80 4.27 -14.94
C VAL A 110 15.90 5.36 -16.01
N ASP A 111 15.86 4.95 -17.27
CA ASP A 111 15.76 5.85 -18.42
C ASP A 111 14.32 5.87 -18.97
N LYS A 112 14.16 6.46 -20.15
CA LYS A 112 12.85 6.60 -20.80
C LYS A 112 12.18 5.28 -21.20
N ASP A 113 12.97 4.23 -21.42
CA ASP A 113 12.54 2.95 -21.98
C ASP A 113 12.79 1.78 -21.00
N ALA A 114 13.15 2.12 -19.76
CA ALA A 114 13.46 1.20 -18.68
C ALA A 114 12.33 0.18 -18.44
N LYS A 115 12.73 -1.09 -18.35
CA LYS A 115 11.84 -2.24 -18.18
C LYS A 115 12.27 -3.06 -16.99
N ALA A 116 11.32 -3.41 -16.14
CA ALA A 116 11.49 -4.45 -15.15
C ALA A 116 10.97 -5.77 -15.73
N GLU A 117 11.86 -6.73 -15.90
CA GLU A 117 11.56 -8.03 -16.50
C GLU A 117 11.09 -9.02 -15.44
N CYS A 118 9.92 -9.62 -15.64
CA CYS A 118 9.46 -10.75 -14.84
C CYS A 118 10.37 -11.96 -15.09
N LEU A 119 11.14 -12.37 -14.07
CA LEU A 119 12.04 -13.51 -14.14
C LEU A 119 11.31 -14.82 -13.78
N ASP A 120 10.50 -14.78 -12.73
CA ASP A 120 9.82 -15.97 -12.21
C ASP A 120 8.45 -15.60 -11.60
N ALA A 121 7.55 -16.59 -11.52
CA ALA A 121 6.26 -16.44 -10.88
C ALA A 121 5.75 -17.74 -10.26
N MET A 122 5.05 -17.61 -9.13
CA MET A 122 4.45 -18.72 -8.42
C MET A 122 3.03 -18.41 -7.95
N VAL A 123 2.21 -19.46 -7.82
CA VAL A 123 0.87 -19.35 -7.25
C VAL A 123 0.90 -19.64 -5.76
N LEU A 124 0.58 -18.62 -4.95
CA LEU A 124 0.32 -18.77 -3.53
C LEU A 124 -1.13 -19.25 -3.34
N GLU A 125 -1.26 -20.55 -3.08
CA GLU A 125 -2.55 -21.23 -3.04
C GLU A 125 -3.46 -20.71 -1.92
N LYS A 126 -4.66 -20.20 -2.29
CA LYS A 126 -5.66 -19.70 -1.33
C LYS A 126 -5.14 -18.52 -0.50
N TYR A 127 -4.36 -17.62 -1.11
CA TYR A 127 -3.94 -16.36 -0.49
C TYR A 127 -4.91 -15.21 -0.78
N GLY A 128 -5.83 -15.39 -1.74
CA GLY A 128 -6.90 -14.42 -2.01
C GLY A 128 -6.49 -13.37 -3.05
N HIS A 129 -6.88 -12.13 -2.82
CA HIS A 129 -6.82 -11.05 -3.80
C HIS A 129 -5.40 -10.54 -4.07
N GLY A 130 -4.47 -10.67 -3.11
CA GLY A 130 -3.10 -10.18 -3.25
C GLY A 130 -2.96 -8.69 -2.88
N GLU A 131 -3.80 -8.21 -1.96
CA GLU A 131 -3.90 -6.81 -1.60
C GLU A 131 -2.74 -6.27 -0.73
N ALA A 132 -1.98 -7.17 -0.10
CA ALA A 132 -0.95 -6.81 0.87
C ALA A 132 0.34 -7.55 0.55
N ILE A 133 1.39 -6.77 0.36
CA ILE A 133 2.75 -7.25 0.22
C ILE A 133 3.70 -6.22 0.81
N ASP A 134 4.67 -6.72 1.57
CA ASP A 134 5.90 -6.01 1.89
C ASP A 134 7.07 -6.99 1.92
N ILE A 135 8.29 -6.49 1.83
CA ILE A 135 9.49 -7.33 1.79
C ILE A 135 10.61 -6.74 2.62
N THR A 136 11.37 -7.63 3.23
CA THR A 136 12.43 -7.33 4.19
C THR A 136 13.60 -8.25 3.89
N GLN A 137 14.82 -7.85 4.24
CA GLN A 137 16.02 -8.63 4.00
C GLN A 137 16.72 -8.87 5.33
N PRO A 138 16.77 -10.13 5.82
CA PRO A 138 17.40 -10.43 7.10
C PRO A 138 18.91 -10.17 7.09
N ASP A 139 19.55 -10.35 5.93
CA ASP A 139 20.99 -10.19 5.72
C ASP A 139 21.22 -9.68 4.30
N GLU A 140 21.81 -8.49 4.18
CA GLU A 140 22.07 -7.81 2.90
C GLU A 140 23.16 -8.51 2.06
N SER A 141 23.96 -9.41 2.68
CA SER A 141 25.02 -10.15 2.00
C SER A 141 24.51 -11.34 1.17
N VAL A 142 23.26 -11.75 1.37
CA VAL A 142 22.65 -12.89 0.66
C VAL A 142 21.33 -12.49 0.01
N GLU A 143 21.02 -13.10 -1.12
CA GLU A 143 19.74 -12.91 -1.82
C GLU A 143 18.63 -13.77 -1.17
N GLU A 144 18.45 -13.60 0.14
CA GLU A 144 17.36 -14.15 0.93
C GLU A 144 16.46 -13.02 1.41
N TYR A 145 15.15 -13.18 1.23
CA TYR A 145 14.17 -12.17 1.57
C TYR A 145 13.03 -12.76 2.39
N ASN A 146 12.46 -11.95 3.26
CA ASN A 146 11.24 -12.24 4.00
C ASN A 146 10.09 -11.45 3.36
N LEU A 147 9.25 -12.16 2.61
CA LEU A 147 8.02 -11.66 2.02
C LEU A 147 6.88 -11.71 3.05
N TRP A 148 6.20 -10.59 3.27
CA TRP A 148 5.03 -10.48 4.12
C TRP A 148 3.80 -10.27 3.27
N VAL A 149 2.89 -11.24 3.25
CA VAL A 149 1.76 -11.26 2.31
C VAL A 149 0.47 -11.66 3.00
N ALA A 150 -0.66 -11.07 2.59
CA ALA A 150 -1.97 -11.48 3.10
C ALA A 150 -2.30 -12.94 2.73
N THR A 151 -2.95 -13.66 3.65
CA THR A 151 -3.36 -15.05 3.45
C THR A 151 -4.66 -15.37 4.19
N THR A 152 -5.17 -16.59 4.00
CA THR A 152 -6.45 -17.09 4.56
C THR A 152 -7.62 -16.17 4.18
N PRO A 153 -8.13 -16.22 2.94
CA PRO A 153 -9.13 -15.26 2.46
C PRO A 153 -10.47 -15.38 3.19
N TYR A 154 -10.98 -14.26 3.70
CA TYR A 154 -12.37 -14.15 4.16
C TYR A 154 -13.30 -14.10 2.96
N LYS A 155 -14.30 -15.00 2.92
CA LYS A 155 -15.24 -15.16 1.80
C LYS A 155 -14.54 -15.21 0.43
N ASN A 156 -13.39 -15.88 0.36
CA ASN A 156 -12.62 -16.05 -0.87
C ASN A 156 -12.25 -14.70 -1.54
N LYS A 157 -11.98 -13.64 -0.75
CA LYS A 157 -11.55 -12.33 -1.27
C LYS A 157 -10.25 -11.84 -0.61
N TYR A 158 -10.34 -11.13 0.51
CA TYR A 158 -9.19 -10.50 1.18
C TYR A 158 -8.67 -11.40 2.30
N GLY A 159 -7.36 -11.42 2.53
CA GLY A 159 -6.72 -12.19 3.59
C GLY A 159 -7.06 -11.66 4.98
N LYS A 160 -7.30 -12.56 5.93
CA LYS A 160 -7.51 -12.24 7.36
C LYS A 160 -6.34 -12.64 8.25
N ASP A 161 -5.29 -13.22 7.66
CA ASP A 161 -4.01 -13.52 8.29
C ASP A 161 -2.88 -12.95 7.43
N ILE A 162 -1.65 -12.91 7.95
CA ILE A 162 -0.43 -12.59 7.19
C ILE A 162 0.47 -13.83 7.16
N ALA A 163 1.12 -14.13 6.04
CA ALA A 163 2.22 -15.09 5.99
C ALA A 163 3.55 -14.33 5.89
N ARG A 164 4.56 -14.77 6.63
CA ARG A 164 5.96 -14.44 6.38
C ARG A 164 6.60 -15.62 5.66
N ILE A 165 6.97 -15.43 4.40
CA ILE A 165 7.62 -16.42 3.55
C ILE A 165 9.08 -16.02 3.40
N THR A 166 9.99 -16.83 3.93
CA THR A 166 11.43 -16.72 3.69
C THR A 166 11.75 -17.39 2.36
N MET A 167 12.34 -16.63 1.45
CA MET A 167 12.59 -17.01 0.07
C MET A 167 14.03 -16.70 -0.30
N SER A 168 14.67 -17.55 -1.11
CA SER A 168 15.92 -17.18 -1.79
C SER A 168 15.67 -16.95 -3.27
N VAL A 169 16.44 -16.03 -3.84
CA VAL A 169 16.58 -15.86 -5.29
C VAL A 169 17.93 -16.45 -5.69
N LYS A 170 17.93 -17.38 -6.64
CA LYS A 170 19.16 -17.90 -7.24
C LYS A 170 18.95 -17.98 -8.75
N ASP A 171 19.85 -17.39 -9.51
CA ASP A 171 19.80 -17.38 -10.98
C ASP A 171 18.45 -16.89 -11.54
N GLY A 172 17.80 -15.96 -10.83
CA GLY A 172 16.49 -15.40 -11.19
C GLY A 172 15.28 -16.25 -10.79
N GLU A 173 15.46 -17.40 -10.14
CA GLU A 173 14.40 -18.30 -9.71
C GLU A 173 14.08 -18.15 -8.21
N LEU A 174 12.80 -18.23 -7.86
CA LEU A 174 12.32 -18.16 -6.48
C LEU A 174 12.25 -19.53 -5.82
N ALA A 175 12.92 -19.68 -4.68
CA ALA A 175 12.78 -20.86 -3.81
C ALA A 175 12.22 -20.50 -2.43
N ILE A 176 11.12 -21.11 -2.02
CA ILE A 176 10.56 -20.96 -0.66
C ILE A 176 11.36 -21.84 0.30
N LYS A 177 11.99 -21.22 1.30
CA LYS A 177 12.70 -21.93 2.38
C LYS A 177 11.84 -22.19 3.60
N LYS A 178 10.98 -21.23 3.96
CA LYS A 178 10.17 -21.29 5.17
C LYS A 178 8.92 -20.44 5.05
N THR A 179 7.81 -20.91 5.56
CA THR A 179 6.56 -20.15 5.67
C THR A 179 6.06 -20.19 7.11
N VAL A 180 5.83 -19.02 7.71
CA VAL A 180 5.16 -18.89 9.01
C VAL A 180 3.91 -18.06 8.85
N LYS A 181 2.76 -18.60 9.28
CA LYS A 181 1.48 -17.87 9.25
C LYS A 181 1.27 -17.11 10.57
N ILE A 182 1.00 -15.83 10.48
CA ILE A 182 0.71 -14.95 11.61
C ILE A 182 -0.80 -14.80 11.74
N THR A 183 -1.35 -15.21 12.88
CA THR A 183 -2.80 -15.28 13.13
C THR A 183 -3.20 -14.49 14.38
N GLY A 184 -4.51 -14.43 14.66
CA GLY A 184 -5.04 -13.89 15.92
C GLY A 184 -5.22 -12.37 15.95
N PHE A 185 -5.26 -11.74 14.76
CA PHE A 185 -5.42 -10.30 14.60
C PHE A 185 -6.76 -9.75 15.08
N ASP A 186 -7.77 -10.59 15.28
CA ASP A 186 -9.04 -10.22 15.90
C ASP A 186 -8.88 -9.79 17.38
N LYS A 187 -7.77 -10.20 18.02
CA LYS A 187 -7.37 -9.82 19.38
C LYS A 187 -6.02 -9.09 19.44
N ALA A 188 -5.65 -8.38 18.38
CA ALA A 188 -4.42 -7.58 18.34
C ALA A 188 -4.55 -6.22 19.06
N ASN A 189 -5.67 -5.92 19.71
CA ASN A 189 -5.78 -4.74 20.57
C ASN A 189 -4.99 -4.96 21.86
N VAL A 190 -4.57 -3.88 22.53
CA VAL A 190 -3.87 -3.94 23.82
C VAL A 190 -4.62 -3.07 24.83
N LYS A 191 -5.09 -3.70 25.91
CA LYS A 191 -5.67 -3.02 27.08
C LYS A 191 -4.83 -3.42 28.29
N ASN A 192 -4.24 -2.44 28.97
CA ASN A 192 -3.37 -2.66 30.15
C ASN A 192 -2.23 -3.66 29.90
N GLY A 193 -1.60 -3.60 28.72
CA GLY A 193 -0.49 -4.47 28.33
C GLY A 193 -0.89 -5.93 28.03
N LYS A 194 -2.20 -6.25 28.03
CA LYS A 194 -2.74 -7.58 27.69
C LYS A 194 -3.44 -7.55 26.34
N PRO A 195 -3.41 -8.66 25.57
CA PRO A 195 -4.18 -8.79 24.33
C PRO A 195 -5.68 -8.66 24.60
N ALA A 196 -6.39 -7.95 23.75
CA ALA A 196 -7.82 -7.73 23.86
C ALA A 196 -8.48 -7.75 22.48
N LYS A 197 -9.81 -7.96 22.44
CA LYS A 197 -10.60 -7.75 21.22
C LYS A 197 -10.67 -6.26 20.87
N PHE A 198 -10.88 -5.97 19.60
CA PHE A 198 -11.25 -4.63 19.15
C PHE A 198 -12.73 -4.38 19.39
N ASP A 199 -13.08 -3.16 19.78
CA ASP A 199 -14.48 -2.75 19.96
C ASP A 199 -15.20 -2.63 18.59
N ALA A 200 -14.45 -2.60 17.47
CA ALA A 200 -14.95 -2.55 16.09
C ALA A 200 -15.66 -3.85 15.60
N GLY A 201 -15.93 -4.80 16.49
CA GLY A 201 -16.76 -5.97 16.24
C GLY A 201 -16.14 -7.02 15.30
N TYR A 202 -16.91 -8.07 15.03
CA TYR A 202 -16.55 -9.20 14.16
C TYR A 202 -17.40 -9.23 12.88
N PRO A 203 -16.94 -9.89 11.80
CA PRO A 203 -15.65 -10.58 11.65
C PRO A 203 -14.54 -9.68 11.12
N LEU A 204 -13.28 -10.11 11.34
CA LEU A 204 -12.10 -9.59 10.63
C LEU A 204 -12.25 -9.84 9.13
N ARG A 205 -12.07 -8.80 8.31
CA ARG A 205 -12.36 -8.84 6.86
C ARG A 205 -11.13 -8.76 5.96
N ARG A 206 -10.13 -7.98 6.35
CA ARG A 206 -8.96 -7.68 5.51
C ARG A 206 -7.77 -7.29 6.39
N LEU A 207 -6.60 -7.80 6.05
CA LEU A 207 -5.33 -7.38 6.60
C LEU A 207 -4.44 -6.79 5.51
N ASN A 208 -3.67 -5.77 5.89
CA ASN A 208 -2.52 -5.32 5.14
C ASN A 208 -1.32 -5.13 6.07
N VAL A 209 -0.11 -5.08 5.52
CA VAL A 209 1.16 -4.91 6.25
C VAL A 209 2.00 -3.84 5.56
N ALA A 210 2.72 -3.05 6.36
CA ALA A 210 3.78 -2.17 5.92
C ALA A 210 4.92 -2.16 6.95
N ILE A 211 6.16 -2.09 6.48
CA ILE A 211 7.38 -2.22 7.29
C ILE A 211 8.32 -1.05 7.02
N ASP A 212 8.91 -0.53 8.09
CA ASP A 212 9.99 0.43 8.08
C ASP A 212 11.14 -0.13 8.92
N GLU A 213 12.06 -0.83 8.26
CA GLU A 213 13.20 -1.49 8.90
C GLU A 213 14.12 -0.47 9.58
N ALA A 214 14.33 0.70 8.94
CA ALA A 214 15.20 1.76 9.42
C ALA A 214 14.73 2.32 10.77
N ASN A 215 13.41 2.40 10.99
CA ASN A 215 12.83 2.86 12.25
C ASN A 215 12.29 1.70 13.12
N ASN A 216 12.66 0.46 12.82
CA ASN A 216 12.31 -0.73 13.58
C ASN A 216 10.79 -0.89 13.81
N GLN A 217 9.99 -0.63 12.77
CA GLN A 217 8.54 -0.57 12.86
C GLN A 217 7.87 -1.48 11.84
N ILE A 218 6.89 -2.27 12.30
CA ILE A 218 5.96 -3.00 11.44
C ILE A 218 4.53 -2.60 11.82
N VAL A 219 3.72 -2.28 10.83
CA VAL A 219 2.33 -1.85 11.01
C VAL A 219 1.41 -2.82 10.29
N PHE A 220 0.39 -3.27 10.99
CA PHE A 220 -0.71 -4.04 10.40
C PHE A 220 -1.97 -3.20 10.34
N ARG A 221 -2.56 -3.10 9.16
CA ARG A 221 -3.91 -2.58 8.97
C ARG A 221 -4.89 -3.72 9.20
N VAL A 222 -5.73 -3.57 10.22
CA VAL A 222 -6.71 -4.56 10.67
C VAL A 222 -8.11 -4.02 10.40
N GLN A 223 -8.77 -4.53 9.37
CA GLN A 223 -10.10 -4.05 8.95
C GLN A 223 -11.22 -5.01 9.37
N PHE A 224 -12.17 -4.47 10.13
CA PHE A 224 -13.43 -5.11 10.49
C PHE A 224 -14.59 -4.54 9.65
N LYS A 225 -15.83 -5.00 9.92
CA LYS A 225 -17.02 -4.40 9.32
C LYS A 225 -17.23 -2.94 9.74
N SER A 226 -16.97 -2.60 11.01
CA SER A 226 -17.32 -1.29 11.60
C SER A 226 -16.13 -0.33 11.78
N GLY A 227 -14.92 -0.74 11.38
CA GLY A 227 -13.77 0.12 11.53
C GLY A 227 -12.46 -0.50 11.08
N VAL A 228 -11.44 0.35 10.99
CA VAL A 228 -10.06 -0.02 10.67
C VAL A 228 -9.14 0.44 11.79
N ASN A 229 -8.24 -0.45 12.20
CA ASN A 229 -7.16 -0.16 13.13
C ASN A 229 -5.81 -0.35 12.45
N TYR A 230 -4.85 0.52 12.75
CA TYR A 230 -3.44 0.38 12.39
C TYR A 230 -2.66 0.12 13.67
N VAL A 231 -2.16 -1.10 13.83
CA VAL A 231 -1.40 -1.51 15.02
C VAL A 231 0.07 -1.66 14.67
N ALA A 232 0.91 -0.88 15.35
CA ALA A 232 2.35 -0.86 15.14
C ALA A 232 3.08 -1.64 16.23
N TYR A 233 4.15 -2.32 15.86
CA TYR A 233 4.99 -3.12 16.76
C TYR A 233 6.47 -2.90 16.50
N ASN A 234 7.29 -3.26 17.48
CA ASN A 234 8.74 -3.40 17.31
C ASN A 234 9.06 -4.53 16.32
N PHE A 235 9.57 -4.16 15.14
CA PHE A 235 9.80 -5.07 14.02
C PHE A 235 10.83 -6.17 14.36
N LYS A 236 12.03 -5.78 14.81
CA LYS A 236 13.13 -6.70 15.15
C LYS A 236 12.70 -7.73 16.20
N LYS A 237 11.95 -7.31 17.22
CA LYS A 237 11.46 -8.22 18.28
C LYS A 237 10.38 -9.17 17.77
N ILE A 238 9.46 -8.72 16.93
CA ILE A 238 8.49 -9.61 16.28
C ILE A 238 9.21 -10.62 15.39
N ASN A 239 10.16 -10.18 14.57
CA ASN A 239 10.92 -11.08 13.70
C ASN A 239 11.65 -12.15 14.49
N LYS A 240 12.39 -11.76 15.54
CA LYS A 240 13.06 -12.71 16.44
C LYS A 240 12.11 -13.74 17.06
N ALA A 241 10.85 -13.37 17.31
CA ALA A 241 9.85 -14.29 17.82
C ALA A 241 9.32 -15.24 16.74
N ILE A 242 9.14 -14.76 15.51
CA ILE A 242 8.71 -15.54 14.35
C ILE A 242 9.81 -16.50 13.89
N ASP A 243 11.08 -16.12 13.97
CA ASP A 243 12.22 -16.95 13.55
C ASP A 243 12.27 -18.29 14.32
N LYS A 244 11.84 -18.27 15.59
CA LYS A 244 11.73 -19.47 16.44
C LYS A 244 10.59 -20.41 16.05
N VAL A 245 9.66 -19.97 15.21
CA VAL A 245 8.53 -20.79 14.77
C VAL A 245 8.98 -21.71 13.63
N LYS A 246 8.64 -22.99 13.69
CA LYS A 246 8.99 -23.98 12.64
C LYS A 246 8.28 -23.69 11.32
N ASP A 247 8.82 -24.23 10.22
CA ASP A 247 8.18 -24.13 8.89
C ASP A 247 6.74 -24.67 8.91
N LYS A 248 5.87 -24.02 8.13
CA LYS A 248 4.43 -24.28 7.98
C LYS A 248 3.64 -24.25 9.31
N LYS A 249 4.21 -23.66 10.37
CA LYS A 249 3.51 -23.42 11.63
C LYS A 249 3.03 -21.96 11.74
N SER A 250 2.36 -21.65 12.83
CA SER A 250 1.77 -20.33 13.07
C SER A 250 2.35 -19.60 14.28
N TYR A 251 2.43 -18.29 14.16
CA TYR A 251 2.68 -17.35 15.24
C TYR A 251 1.38 -16.61 15.57
N ASN A 252 0.95 -16.62 16.83
CA ASN A 252 -0.21 -15.84 17.25
C ASN A 252 0.24 -14.43 17.66
N ILE A 253 -0.24 -13.41 16.97
CA ILE A 253 0.13 -12.00 17.20
C ILE A 253 -0.19 -11.51 18.62
N GLN A 254 -1.12 -12.15 19.32
CA GLN A 254 -1.42 -11.85 20.72
C GLN A 254 -0.19 -12.00 21.62
N LYS A 255 0.73 -12.92 21.27
CA LYS A 255 2.00 -13.08 22.00
C LYS A 255 2.90 -11.84 21.90
N ALA A 256 2.69 -10.99 20.89
CA ALA A 256 3.40 -9.72 20.69
C ALA A 256 2.68 -8.50 21.28
N ALA A 257 1.62 -8.67 22.10
CA ALA A 257 0.92 -7.53 22.70
C ALA A 257 1.86 -6.57 23.46
N LYS A 258 2.84 -7.11 24.18
CA LYS A 258 3.87 -6.31 24.88
C LYS A 258 4.82 -5.58 23.93
N LEU A 259 4.86 -5.93 22.64
CA LEU A 259 5.72 -5.31 21.63
C LEU A 259 4.99 -4.20 20.86
N GLN A 260 3.70 -3.98 21.13
CA GLN A 260 2.91 -2.96 20.45
C GLN A 260 3.36 -1.57 20.90
N THR A 261 3.57 -0.69 19.92
CA THR A 261 4.06 0.69 20.11
C THR A 261 3.04 1.73 19.67
N ALA A 262 2.06 1.39 18.81
CA ALA A 262 0.96 2.28 18.46
C ALA A 262 -0.31 1.48 18.12
N ASN A 263 -1.47 2.12 18.30
CA ASN A 263 -2.77 1.59 17.90
C ASN A 263 -3.68 2.74 17.51
N LEU A 264 -3.88 2.93 16.21
CA LEU A 264 -4.68 4.02 15.66
C LEU A 264 -5.96 3.45 15.05
N ARG A 265 -7.14 3.89 15.48
CA ARG A 265 -8.41 3.66 14.77
C ARG A 265 -8.71 4.85 13.87
N THR A 266 -8.83 4.59 12.57
CA THR A 266 -9.26 5.60 11.60
C THR A 266 -9.87 4.94 10.37
N ASN A 267 -10.98 5.50 9.89
CA ASN A 267 -11.60 5.10 8.63
C ASN A 267 -11.23 6.02 7.48
N LEU A 268 -10.32 6.98 7.72
CA LEU A 268 -9.85 7.91 6.71
C LEU A 268 -9.15 7.15 5.59
N VAL A 269 -9.74 7.20 4.41
CA VAL A 269 -9.25 6.59 3.18
C VAL A 269 -9.52 7.59 2.05
N PRO A 270 -8.50 8.01 1.30
CA PRO A 270 -8.72 8.90 0.17
C PRO A 270 -9.72 8.31 -0.82
N PHE A 271 -10.65 9.14 -1.29
CA PHE A 271 -11.74 8.77 -2.19
C PHE A 271 -12.63 7.59 -1.73
N ASN A 272 -12.58 7.21 -0.45
CA ASN A 272 -13.22 5.99 0.09
C ASN A 272 -12.80 4.69 -0.63
N SER A 273 -11.65 4.69 -1.31
CA SER A 273 -11.16 3.57 -2.11
C SER A 273 -9.73 3.23 -1.72
N PHE A 274 -9.58 2.31 -0.78
CA PHE A 274 -8.26 1.95 -0.24
C PHE A 274 -7.50 1.08 -1.25
N GLN A 275 -6.32 1.55 -1.65
CA GLN A 275 -5.45 0.84 -2.59
C GLN A 275 -4.19 0.31 -1.90
N SER A 276 -3.54 1.10 -1.03
CA SER A 276 -2.37 0.65 -0.28
C SER A 276 -2.14 1.53 0.95
N PHE A 277 -1.18 1.13 1.78
CA PHE A 277 -0.56 2.05 2.73
C PHE A 277 0.93 1.74 2.84
N ALA A 278 1.69 2.72 3.35
CA ALA A 278 3.07 2.54 3.76
C ALA A 278 3.29 3.24 5.10
N VAL A 279 4.41 2.94 5.73
CA VAL A 279 4.83 3.57 6.98
C VAL A 279 6.26 4.04 6.84
N TYR A 280 6.56 5.22 7.37
CA TYR A 280 7.92 5.71 7.49
C TYR A 280 8.02 6.68 8.67
N ASN A 281 8.97 6.45 9.58
CA ASN A 281 9.26 7.30 10.73
C ASN A 281 7.99 7.70 11.52
N ASN A 282 7.20 6.71 11.93
CA ASN A 282 5.93 6.91 12.65
C ASN A 282 4.88 7.74 11.90
N MET A 283 5.02 7.89 10.58
CA MET A 283 3.99 8.47 9.71
C MET A 283 3.33 7.35 8.92
N LEU A 284 2.01 7.29 8.99
CA LEU A 284 1.17 6.41 8.19
C LEU A 284 0.79 7.14 6.89
N TYR A 285 1.10 6.55 5.74
CA TYR A 285 0.71 7.07 4.42
C TYR A 285 -0.39 6.17 3.85
N VAL A 286 -1.64 6.61 3.89
CA VAL A 286 -2.79 5.86 3.36
C VAL A 286 -3.07 6.32 1.94
N CYS A 287 -2.93 5.41 0.98
CA CYS A 287 -3.15 5.69 -0.43
C CYS A 287 -4.54 5.25 -0.85
N GLY A 288 -5.29 6.17 -1.45
CA GLY A 288 -6.51 5.87 -2.15
C GLY A 288 -6.43 6.22 -3.63
N GLY A 289 -7.23 5.52 -4.42
CA GLY A 289 -7.27 5.69 -5.86
C GLY A 289 -8.62 5.25 -6.40
N HIS A 290 -9.16 6.04 -7.31
CA HIS A 290 -10.39 5.75 -8.02
C HIS A 290 -10.20 6.09 -9.48
N PHE A 291 -10.85 5.33 -10.37
CA PHE A 291 -10.95 5.67 -11.78
C PHE A 291 -11.31 7.16 -11.95
N LYS A 292 -10.55 7.87 -12.80
CA LYS A 292 -10.67 9.31 -13.11
C LYS A 292 -10.08 10.29 -12.08
N LYS A 293 -9.71 9.87 -10.86
CA LYS A 293 -9.27 10.80 -9.80
C LYS A 293 -7.75 10.77 -9.51
N GLY A 294 -6.99 9.91 -10.19
CA GLY A 294 -5.57 9.72 -9.92
C GLY A 294 -5.34 9.04 -8.56
N ALA A 295 -4.26 9.42 -7.88
CA ALA A 295 -3.96 8.95 -6.53
C ALA A 295 -3.99 10.11 -5.53
N GLU A 296 -4.48 9.82 -4.32
CA GLU A 296 -4.37 10.74 -3.19
C GLU A 296 -3.86 9.98 -1.97
N ILE A 297 -2.99 10.62 -1.20
CA ILE A 297 -2.31 10.00 -0.06
C ILE A 297 -2.50 10.89 1.16
N TYR A 298 -3.02 10.31 2.25
CA TYR A 298 -3.12 10.96 3.55
C TYR A 298 -1.93 10.56 4.43
N ALA A 299 -1.18 11.55 4.91
CA ALA A 299 -0.13 11.35 5.90
C ALA A 299 -0.69 11.61 7.30
N ILE A 300 -0.78 10.56 8.12
CA ILE A 300 -1.35 10.60 9.47
C ILE A 300 -0.27 10.20 10.47
N LYS A 301 0.02 11.08 11.44
CA LYS A 301 1.06 10.81 12.44
C LYS A 301 0.58 9.72 13.41
N LEU A 302 1.38 8.68 13.58
CA LEU A 302 1.15 7.65 14.58
C LEU A 302 1.68 8.13 15.94
N LYS A 303 0.80 8.21 16.94
CA LYS A 303 1.22 8.42 18.32
C LYS A 303 1.84 7.12 18.85
N THR A 304 3.13 7.17 19.16
CA THR A 304 3.88 6.04 19.69
C THR A 304 3.95 6.07 21.21
N TYR A 305 4.03 4.88 21.80
CA TYR A 305 4.14 4.64 23.23
C TYR A 305 5.32 3.70 23.51
N LYS A 306 5.78 3.67 24.75
CA LYS A 306 6.68 2.60 25.22
C LYS A 306 6.01 1.24 24.99
N GLU A 307 6.82 0.24 24.68
CA GLU A 307 6.37 -1.13 24.42
C GLU A 307 5.41 -1.64 25.51
N GLY A 308 4.26 -2.18 25.09
CA GLY A 308 3.24 -2.72 25.98
C GLY A 308 2.41 -1.66 26.71
N LYS A 309 2.64 -0.38 26.43
CA LYS A 309 1.87 0.76 26.95
C LYS A 309 1.08 1.49 25.87
N ALA A 310 0.98 0.90 24.67
CA ALA A 310 0.17 1.44 23.59
C ALA A 310 -1.28 1.65 24.04
N LYS A 311 -1.82 2.84 23.73
CA LYS A 311 -3.23 3.18 23.92
C LYS A 311 -3.89 3.37 22.56
N LEU A 312 -5.19 3.11 22.50
CA LEU A 312 -5.99 3.38 21.32
C LEU A 312 -6.07 4.89 21.09
N ASP A 313 -5.51 5.35 19.99
CA ASP A 313 -5.74 6.68 19.42
C ASP A 313 -6.86 6.59 18.38
N GLN A 314 -7.69 7.62 18.28
CA GLN A 314 -8.84 7.64 17.37
C GLN A 314 -8.79 8.92 16.53
N LYS A 315 -8.91 8.76 15.21
CA LYS A 315 -8.82 9.84 14.23
C LYS A 315 -9.96 9.71 13.24
N TYR A 316 -10.85 10.70 13.22
CA TYR A 316 -12.12 10.61 12.51
C TYR A 316 -12.21 11.58 11.32
N ASP A 317 -11.47 12.69 11.37
CA ASP A 317 -11.71 13.82 10.48
C ASP A 317 -10.45 14.26 9.74
N MET A 318 -10.63 15.04 8.67
CA MET A 318 -9.50 15.51 7.85
C MET A 318 -8.52 16.42 8.60
N SER A 319 -8.94 17.06 9.68
CA SER A 319 -8.06 17.87 10.55
C SER A 319 -6.95 17.04 11.23
N ASP A 320 -7.13 15.72 11.31
CA ASP A 320 -6.13 14.77 11.81
C ASP A 320 -5.07 14.42 10.76
N VAL A 321 -5.29 14.78 9.50
CA VAL A 321 -4.37 14.53 8.39
C VAL A 321 -3.34 15.65 8.34
N SER A 322 -2.08 15.30 8.57
CA SER A 322 -0.98 16.26 8.58
C SER A 322 -0.66 16.80 7.19
N LYS A 323 -0.75 15.94 6.17
CA LYS A 323 -0.48 16.28 4.77
C LYS A 323 -1.36 15.47 3.84
N VAL A 324 -1.81 16.11 2.78
CA VAL A 324 -2.50 15.45 1.66
C VAL A 324 -1.61 15.59 0.43
N ILE A 325 -1.25 14.47 -0.19
CA ILE A 325 -0.46 14.44 -1.42
C ILE A 325 -1.37 14.00 -2.55
N VAL A 326 -1.58 14.88 -3.53
CA VAL A 326 -2.43 14.63 -4.70
C VAL A 326 -1.54 14.38 -5.90
N ILE A 327 -1.71 13.23 -6.56
CA ILE A 327 -0.99 12.84 -7.77
C ILE A 327 -1.97 12.89 -8.94
N ASP A 328 -1.83 13.93 -9.75
CA ASP A 328 -2.68 14.19 -10.92
C ASP A 328 -2.07 13.52 -12.16
N THR A 329 -2.76 12.51 -12.73
CA THR A 329 -2.25 11.73 -13.85
C THR A 329 -2.67 12.31 -15.21
N LYS A 330 -1.88 13.23 -15.77
CA LYS A 330 -1.84 13.55 -17.20
C LYS A 330 -0.80 12.64 -17.85
N LEU A 331 -1.23 11.44 -18.19
CA LEU A 331 -0.43 10.59 -19.06
C LEU A 331 -0.54 11.10 -20.49
N THR A 332 0.61 11.46 -21.07
CA THR A 332 0.76 11.73 -22.49
C THR A 332 1.79 10.74 -23.00
N ILE A 333 1.36 9.62 -23.57
CA ILE A 333 2.27 8.76 -24.33
C ILE A 333 2.32 9.35 -25.73
N LYS A 334 3.50 9.80 -26.16
CA LYS A 334 3.65 10.34 -27.52
C LYS A 334 3.57 9.18 -28.53
N PRO A 335 2.93 9.37 -29.69
CA PRO A 335 2.82 8.32 -30.72
C PRO A 335 4.18 7.76 -31.15
N GLU A 336 5.22 8.58 -31.15
CA GLU A 336 6.61 8.21 -31.49
C GLU A 336 7.28 7.21 -30.52
N ASP A 337 6.71 6.98 -29.33
CA ASP A 337 7.24 6.03 -28.33
C ASP A 337 6.62 4.62 -28.45
N SER A 338 5.84 4.35 -29.51
CA SER A 338 5.21 3.05 -29.76
C SER A 338 4.94 2.85 -31.26
N GLU A 339 5.39 1.73 -31.84
CA GLU A 339 5.06 1.31 -33.23
C GLU A 339 3.54 1.21 -33.51
N LYS A 340 2.72 1.28 -32.47
CA LYS A 340 1.25 1.31 -32.52
C LYS A 340 0.74 2.57 -31.84
N ALA A 341 -0.17 3.31 -32.47
CA ALA A 341 -0.82 4.46 -31.82
C ALA A 341 -1.61 4.01 -30.58
N LEU A 342 -1.00 4.17 -29.41
CA LEU A 342 -1.59 3.86 -28.11
C LEU A 342 -2.48 5.03 -27.68
N THR A 343 -3.80 4.85 -27.75
CA THR A 343 -4.76 5.80 -27.15
C THR A 343 -5.21 5.28 -25.79
N PHE A 344 -4.71 5.90 -24.72
CA PHE A 344 -5.12 5.57 -23.36
C PHE A 344 -6.39 6.31 -22.99
N ASP A 345 -7.36 5.58 -22.44
CA ASP A 345 -8.53 6.19 -21.83
C ASP A 345 -8.18 6.62 -20.41
N LYS A 346 -7.95 7.93 -20.20
CA LYS A 346 -7.70 8.52 -18.88
C LYS A 346 -8.81 8.19 -17.87
N LYS A 347 -10.01 7.81 -18.31
CA LYS A 347 -11.11 7.38 -17.44
C LYS A 347 -10.89 5.98 -16.84
N LYS A 348 -9.85 5.26 -17.27
CA LYS A 348 -9.56 3.87 -16.91
C LYS A 348 -8.21 3.67 -16.22
N LEU A 349 -7.66 4.74 -15.66
CA LEU A 349 -6.49 4.69 -14.79
C LEU A 349 -6.90 4.34 -13.36
N GLU A 350 -6.25 3.33 -12.80
CA GLU A 350 -6.40 2.87 -11.42
C GLU A 350 -5.04 2.81 -10.73
N VAL A 351 -5.02 2.95 -9.41
CA VAL A 351 -3.82 2.86 -8.58
C VAL A 351 -3.82 1.49 -7.91
N GLU A 352 -2.78 0.70 -8.12
CA GLU A 352 -2.70 -0.69 -7.63
C GLU A 352 -1.41 -0.90 -6.81
N GLY A 353 -1.23 -0.06 -5.79
CA GLY A 353 -0.10 -0.11 -4.88
C GLY A 353 0.62 1.22 -4.69
N MET A 354 1.22 1.37 -3.51
CA MET A 354 2.13 2.46 -3.17
C MET A 354 3.22 1.92 -2.24
N LYS A 355 4.46 2.35 -2.46
CA LYS A 355 5.62 2.09 -1.60
C LYS A 355 6.46 3.33 -1.38
N LEU A 356 7.26 3.33 -0.32
CA LEU A 356 8.17 4.40 0.04
C LEU A 356 9.60 3.85 0.03
N ARG A 357 10.58 4.63 -0.45
CA ARG A 357 12.01 4.27 -0.36
C ARG A 357 12.84 5.51 -0.10
N LYS A 358 13.91 5.38 0.68
CA LYS A 358 14.94 6.44 0.74
C LYS A 358 15.80 6.40 -0.52
N ASN A 359 16.08 7.55 -1.10
CA ASN A 359 17.15 7.68 -2.10
C ASN A 359 18.52 7.89 -1.47
N SER A 360 19.55 7.90 -2.33
CA SER A 360 20.96 8.15 -1.95
C SER A 360 21.19 9.48 -1.24
N ARG A 361 20.28 10.45 -1.39
CA ARG A 361 20.34 11.76 -0.70
C ARG A 361 19.57 11.75 0.64
N GLY A 362 19.11 10.58 1.09
CA GLY A 362 18.34 10.42 2.32
C GLY A 362 16.89 10.93 2.26
N LYS A 363 16.40 11.36 1.09
CA LYS A 363 15.01 11.82 0.90
C LYS A 363 14.08 10.65 0.63
N LEU A 364 12.81 10.82 1.00
CA LEU A 364 11.76 9.82 0.80
C LEU A 364 11.14 9.97 -0.58
N ASP A 365 11.29 8.94 -1.40
CA ASP A 365 10.60 8.81 -2.67
C ASP A 365 9.34 7.95 -2.49
N ILE A 366 8.24 8.40 -3.11
CA ILE A 366 6.98 7.69 -3.18
C ILE A 366 6.90 7.00 -4.54
N PHE A 367 6.63 5.72 -4.54
CA PHE A 367 6.41 4.91 -5.72
C PHE A 367 4.94 4.56 -5.79
N VAL A 368 4.28 4.88 -6.90
CA VAL A 368 2.88 4.54 -7.13
C VAL A 368 2.77 3.74 -8.43
N TYR A 369 2.10 2.60 -8.34
CA TYR A 369 1.82 1.79 -9.51
C TYR A 369 0.48 2.19 -10.10
N PHE A 370 0.50 2.61 -11.37
CA PHE A 370 -0.72 2.91 -12.12
C PHE A 370 -1.00 1.80 -13.11
N MET A 371 -2.19 1.22 -12.99
CA MET A 371 -2.76 0.32 -13.97
C MET A 371 -3.61 1.13 -14.95
N ILE A 372 -3.38 0.93 -16.24
CA ILE A 372 -4.14 1.60 -17.29
C ILE A 372 -4.82 0.53 -18.15
N ASN A 373 -6.16 0.54 -18.14
CA ASN A 373 -6.93 -0.29 -19.04
C ASN A 373 -7.16 0.45 -20.38
N GLY A 374 -6.65 -0.09 -21.49
CA GLY A 374 -6.77 0.50 -22.83
C GLY A 374 -7.20 -0.51 -23.90
N LYS A 375 -7.64 0.00 -25.07
CA LYS A 375 -7.77 -0.78 -26.31
C LYS A 375 -6.64 -0.32 -27.26
N TYR A 376 -5.99 -1.25 -27.94
CA TYR A 376 -5.00 -0.93 -28.96
C TYR A 376 -5.68 -0.70 -30.32
N THR A 377 -5.20 0.29 -31.08
CA THR A 377 -5.48 0.43 -32.51
C THR A 377 -4.16 0.42 -33.26
N ASN A 378 -4.00 -0.51 -34.20
CA ASN A 378 -2.89 -0.43 -35.16
C ASN A 378 -3.11 0.81 -36.07
N ILE A 379 -2.01 1.44 -36.49
CA ILE A 379 -1.94 2.51 -37.51
C ILE A 379 -2.78 2.16 -38.76
N LYS A 380 -3.01 0.88 -39.06
CA LYS A 380 -3.88 0.41 -40.17
C LYS A 380 -5.40 0.36 -39.89
N GLY A 381 -5.91 0.96 -38.83
CA GLY A 381 -7.36 1.15 -38.61
C GLY A 381 -8.19 -0.10 -38.25
N ASN A 382 -7.59 -1.29 -38.17
CA ASN A 382 -8.30 -2.50 -37.73
C ASN A 382 -8.58 -2.45 -36.21
N LYS A 383 -9.87 -2.33 -35.85
CA LYS A 383 -10.41 -2.24 -34.47
C LYS A 383 -10.47 -3.59 -33.72
N ASN A 384 -10.04 -4.67 -34.33
CA ASN A 384 -10.12 -5.99 -33.74
C ASN A 384 -8.74 -6.42 -33.27
N MET A 385 -8.52 -6.43 -31.95
CA MET A 385 -7.78 -7.47 -31.22
C MET A 385 -7.59 -7.07 -29.75
N GLY A 386 -8.13 -7.90 -28.84
CA GLY A 386 -7.57 -8.18 -27.51
C GLY A 386 -7.62 -7.10 -26.42
N PHE A 387 -8.04 -7.49 -25.22
CA PHE A 387 -7.63 -6.81 -23.99
C PHE A 387 -6.14 -7.09 -23.77
N GLN A 388 -5.30 -6.07 -23.83
CA GLN A 388 -3.94 -6.10 -23.28
C GLN A 388 -3.80 -4.90 -22.33
N ASN A 389 -3.33 -5.15 -21.12
CA ASN A 389 -3.05 -4.11 -20.14
C ASN A 389 -1.86 -3.32 -20.65
N ALA A 390 -2.11 -2.10 -21.13
CA ALA A 390 -1.28 -1.54 -22.19
C ALA A 390 0.01 -0.85 -21.74
N SER A 391 0.14 -0.55 -20.45
CA SER A 391 1.39 -0.12 -19.85
C SER A 391 1.17 -0.02 -18.34
N THR A 392 1.86 -0.86 -17.61
CA THR A 392 1.87 -0.85 -16.14
C THR A 392 3.20 -0.26 -15.72
N ALA A 393 3.16 0.95 -15.16
CA ALA A 393 4.37 1.66 -14.78
C ALA A 393 4.34 2.01 -13.30
N ILE A 394 5.49 1.86 -12.65
CA ILE A 394 5.72 2.41 -11.33
C ILE A 394 6.36 3.78 -11.52
N TYR A 395 5.73 4.80 -10.94
CA TYR A 395 6.19 6.17 -11.03
C TYR A 395 6.81 6.59 -9.72
N LYS A 396 7.99 7.19 -9.82
CA LYS A 396 8.75 7.74 -8.69
C LYS A 396 8.43 9.21 -8.48
N PHE A 397 8.10 9.59 -7.25
CA PHE A 397 7.82 10.95 -6.84
C PHE A 397 8.71 11.34 -5.65
N GLU A 398 9.45 12.45 -5.74
CA GLU A 398 10.16 12.99 -4.59
C GLU A 398 9.20 13.87 -3.78
N VAL A 399 9.02 13.57 -2.49
CA VAL A 399 8.25 14.45 -1.59
C VAL A 399 9.19 15.04 -0.55
N LYS A 400 9.29 16.37 -0.52
CA LYS A 400 10.03 17.06 0.54
C LYS A 400 9.30 16.83 1.88
N PRO A 401 9.99 16.32 2.92
CA PRO A 401 9.39 15.84 4.16
C PRO A 401 8.61 16.87 4.97
#